data_AF-A0A844I8K2-F1
#
_entry.id   AF-A0A844I8K2-F1
#
_cell.length_a   1.000
_cell.length_b   1.000
_cell.length_c   1.000
_cell.angle_alpha   90.00
_cell.angle_beta   90.00
_cell.angle_gamma   90.00
#
_symmetry.space_group_name_H-M   'P 1'
#
loop_
_entity.id
_entity.type
_entity.pdbx_description
1 polymer ?
#
loop_
_entity_poly.entity_id
_entity_poly.type
_entity_poly.pdbx_seq_one_letter_code
_entity_poly.pdbx_strand_id
1 'polypeptide(L)'
;MNSHNQKNSHLHQLPGEVELYINDDFTISVERVNQFVLAEFEHEVIQKQLYYHTKDHLIAVQQRAQLIFQAIRPYLSVDIKTIKRMELLLDVCAISHDLLQIFIPHEPHTSRRRQAGVSENASVVKLFDYIQVLNQQISASNPDSTALFTDLDLAIIQEAIIATICDYDTTEQAIYQPSLYDQNPSISLVARIITLADIGSLGMEGIGSYNREGGLLFLEENPDIIPIIQNQSVGTLSRDNPELYENLRQRLLRRTKFQVNFAKSRLNRLLNELSPFPVAAIPILTQEVFKYLNLETIKEIEAATRTDAETPLEVLISFFGFERLLK
;
A
#
# COMPACT_ATOMS: atom_id res chain seq x y z
N MET A 1 19.59 -51.11 -6.24
CA MET A 1 20.25 -49.96 -6.89
C MET A 1 19.25 -49.26 -7.79
N ASN A 2 19.03 -47.98 -7.49
CA ASN A 2 18.43 -46.89 -8.26
C ASN A 2 16.94 -46.96 -8.63
N SER A 3 16.05 -46.18 -8.00
CA SER A 3 15.83 -44.70 -8.01
C SER A 3 14.98 -44.30 -9.24
N HIS A 4 13.66 -44.14 -9.10
CA HIS A 4 12.93 -42.90 -8.72
C HIS A 4 13.13 -41.71 -9.68
N ASN A 5 12.06 -41.36 -10.40
CA ASN A 5 11.64 -39.97 -10.60
C ASN A 5 10.19 -39.91 -11.15
N GLN A 6 9.22 -39.75 -10.24
CA GLN A 6 7.88 -39.25 -10.58
C GLN A 6 7.86 -37.75 -10.26
N LYS A 7 7.53 -36.94 -11.26
CA LYS A 7 7.30 -35.50 -11.14
C LYS A 7 5.97 -35.27 -10.43
N ASN A 8 6.02 -34.64 -9.25
CA ASN A 8 4.86 -34.06 -8.59
C ASN A 8 4.44 -32.78 -9.30
N SER A 9 3.29 -32.80 -9.97
CA SER A 9 2.51 -31.60 -10.28
C SER A 9 1.54 -31.35 -9.13
N HIS A 10 1.87 -30.44 -8.22
CA HIS A 10 0.92 -29.96 -7.22
C HIS A 10 0.01 -28.90 -7.86
N LEU A 11 -1.12 -29.36 -8.40
CA LEU A 11 -2.31 -28.51 -8.56
C LEU A 11 -2.85 -28.21 -7.16
N HIS A 12 -2.86 -26.95 -6.76
CA HIS A 12 -3.62 -26.49 -5.60
C HIS A 12 -5.11 -26.72 -5.87
N GLN A 13 -5.69 -27.71 -5.18
CA GLN A 13 -7.14 -27.84 -5.07
C GLN A 13 -7.64 -26.74 -4.13
N LEU A 14 -8.55 -25.89 -4.63
CA LEU A 14 -9.27 -24.92 -3.81
C LEU A 14 -10.16 -25.66 -2.78
N PRO A 15 -10.35 -25.12 -1.57
CA PRO A 15 -11.18 -25.78 -0.56
C PRO A 15 -12.67 -25.66 -0.90
N GLY A 16 -13.34 -26.81 -0.98
CA GLY A 16 -14.78 -26.97 -0.71
C GLY A 16 -15.75 -26.45 -1.78
N GLU A 17 -16.31 -27.37 -2.58
CA GLU A 17 -17.53 -27.15 -3.35
C GLU A 17 -18.71 -26.83 -2.40
N VAL A 18 -18.95 -25.55 -2.17
CA VAL A 18 -20.26 -25.06 -1.77
C VAL A 18 -20.99 -24.77 -3.08
N GLU A 19 -22.12 -25.44 -3.35
CA GLU A 19 -23.08 -25.06 -4.39
C GLU A 19 -23.56 -23.62 -4.11
N LEU A 20 -22.77 -22.65 -4.59
CA LEU A 20 -23.07 -21.24 -4.50
C LEU A 20 -23.95 -20.89 -5.69
N TYR A 21 -25.20 -20.52 -5.41
CA TYR A 21 -26.04 -19.79 -6.35
C TYR A 21 -25.21 -18.68 -6.99
N ILE A 22 -24.90 -18.83 -8.28
CA ILE A 22 -24.22 -17.81 -9.08
C ILE A 22 -25.29 -16.77 -9.39
N ASN A 23 -25.37 -15.77 -8.54
CA ASN A 23 -26.23 -14.62 -8.75
C ASN A 23 -25.47 -13.65 -9.68
N ASP A 24 -26.11 -13.21 -10.77
CA ASP A 24 -25.52 -12.52 -11.93
C ASP A 24 -25.14 -11.04 -11.67
N ASP A 25 -24.73 -10.71 -10.45
CA ASP A 25 -24.30 -9.36 -10.07
C ASP A 25 -22.77 -9.30 -10.01
N PHE A 26 -22.19 -8.33 -10.73
CA PHE A 26 -20.75 -8.03 -10.66
C PHE A 26 -20.24 -7.78 -9.24
N THR A 27 -21.11 -7.28 -8.36
CA THR A 27 -20.82 -7.12 -6.93
C THR A 27 -20.33 -8.43 -6.29
N ILE A 28 -20.90 -9.58 -6.69
CA ILE A 28 -20.54 -10.90 -6.16
C ILE A 28 -19.18 -11.35 -6.70
N SER A 29 -18.89 -11.08 -7.97
CA SER A 29 -17.57 -11.35 -8.54
C SER A 29 -16.48 -10.54 -7.84
N VAL A 30 -16.75 -9.27 -7.55
CA VAL A 30 -15.87 -8.43 -6.74
C VAL A 30 -15.69 -9.00 -5.33
N GLU A 31 -16.77 -9.43 -4.67
CA GLU A 31 -16.66 -10.04 -3.35
C GLU A 31 -15.79 -11.31 -3.35
N ARG A 32 -15.92 -12.17 -4.37
CA ARG A 32 -15.08 -13.38 -4.53
C ARG A 32 -13.61 -13.04 -4.75
N VAL A 33 -13.32 -12.07 -5.62
CA VAL A 33 -11.96 -11.56 -5.83
C VAL A 33 -11.40 -11.00 -4.53
N ASN A 34 -12.21 -10.26 -3.77
CA ASN A 34 -11.77 -9.67 -2.51
C ASN A 34 -11.45 -10.72 -1.45
N GLN A 35 -12.29 -11.76 -1.34
CA GLN A 35 -12.03 -12.88 -0.45
C GLN A 35 -10.74 -13.62 -0.81
N PHE A 36 -10.49 -13.86 -2.10
CA PHE A 36 -9.24 -14.45 -2.58
C PHE A 36 -8.02 -13.60 -2.20
N VAL A 37 -8.05 -12.31 -2.54
CA VAL A 37 -6.95 -11.38 -2.27
C VAL A 37 -6.62 -11.33 -0.77
N LEU A 38 -7.64 -11.21 0.09
CA LEU A 38 -7.43 -11.17 1.53
C LEU A 38 -6.82 -12.47 2.08
N ALA A 39 -7.27 -13.64 1.61
CA ALA A 39 -6.71 -14.92 2.03
C ALA A 39 -5.24 -15.08 1.62
N GLU A 40 -4.90 -14.74 0.37
CA GLU A 40 -3.52 -14.78 -0.11
C GLU A 40 -2.62 -13.78 0.61
N PHE A 41 -3.15 -12.60 0.92
CA PHE A 41 -2.39 -11.56 1.59
C PHE A 41 -2.09 -11.91 3.06
N GLU A 42 -3.00 -12.59 3.77
CA GLU A 42 -2.73 -13.11 5.11
C GLU A 42 -1.55 -14.10 5.12
N HIS A 43 -1.45 -14.95 4.09
CA HIS A 43 -0.29 -15.84 3.91
C HIS A 43 1.00 -15.05 3.65
N GLU A 44 0.94 -14.04 2.79
CA GLU A 44 2.08 -13.18 2.45
C GLU A 44 2.63 -12.44 3.69
N VAL A 45 1.74 -11.84 4.49
CA VAL A 45 2.09 -11.13 5.74
C VAL A 45 2.86 -12.02 6.69
N ILE A 46 2.37 -13.25 6.92
CA ILE A 46 3.02 -14.20 7.83
C ILE A 46 4.37 -14.66 7.28
N GLN A 47 4.41 -15.08 6.01
CA GLN A 47 5.63 -15.63 5.40
C GLN A 47 6.75 -14.61 5.31
N LYS A 48 6.42 -13.35 5.04
CA LYS A 48 7.40 -12.27 4.84
C LYS A 48 7.61 -11.40 6.06
N GLN A 49 6.86 -11.62 7.14
CA GLN A 49 6.88 -10.82 8.37
C GLN A 49 6.62 -9.34 8.03
N LEU A 50 5.53 -9.08 7.31
CA LEU A 50 5.13 -7.71 6.97
C LEU A 50 4.53 -7.03 8.19
N TYR A 51 4.91 -5.77 8.41
CA TYR A 51 4.43 -4.96 9.54
C TYR A 51 3.63 -3.75 9.07
N TYR A 52 3.91 -3.24 7.87
CA TYR A 52 3.17 -2.13 7.28
C TYR A 52 2.16 -2.64 6.26
N HIS A 53 2.63 -3.34 5.23
CA HIS A 53 1.76 -3.86 4.17
C HIS A 53 0.97 -5.05 4.73
N THR A 54 -0.13 -4.72 5.42
CA THR A 54 -0.98 -5.60 6.21
C THR A 54 -2.44 -5.32 5.89
N LYS A 55 -3.36 -6.16 6.38
CA LYS A 55 -4.80 -5.95 6.20
C LYS A 55 -5.27 -4.57 6.66
N ASP A 56 -4.68 -4.04 7.73
CA ASP A 56 -4.97 -2.69 8.23
C ASP A 56 -4.62 -1.61 7.19
N HIS A 57 -3.48 -1.74 6.51
CA HIS A 57 -3.08 -0.83 5.42
C HIS A 57 -4.08 -0.91 4.26
N LEU A 58 -4.44 -2.11 3.80
CA LEU A 58 -5.41 -2.29 2.72
C LEU A 58 -6.76 -1.63 3.04
N ILE A 59 -7.27 -1.83 4.27
CA ILE A 59 -8.52 -1.22 4.73
C ILE A 59 -8.38 0.30 4.80
N ALA A 60 -7.25 0.82 5.29
CA ALA A 60 -7.00 2.26 5.33
C ALA A 60 -6.96 2.86 3.91
N VAL A 61 -6.32 2.20 2.94
CA VAL A 61 -6.31 2.65 1.53
C VAL A 61 -7.72 2.63 0.96
N GLN A 62 -8.51 1.58 1.23
CA GLN A 62 -9.90 1.50 0.79
C GLN A 62 -10.74 2.65 1.34
N GLN A 63 -10.65 2.94 2.64
CA GLN A 63 -11.36 4.05 3.27
C GLN A 63 -10.95 5.40 2.68
N ARG A 64 -9.64 5.63 2.48
CA ARG A 64 -9.12 6.84 1.84
C ARG A 64 -9.64 6.99 0.41
N ALA A 65 -9.62 5.91 -0.37
CA ALA A 65 -10.16 5.89 -1.73
C ALA A 65 -11.66 6.23 -1.78
N GLN A 66 -12.45 5.66 -0.86
CA GLN A 66 -13.87 5.97 -0.74
C GLN A 66 -14.12 7.44 -0.39
N LEU A 67 -13.37 8.01 0.56
CA LEU A 67 -13.49 9.44 0.92
C LEU A 67 -13.20 10.37 -0.26
N ILE A 68 -12.14 10.10 -1.02
CA ILE A 68 -11.82 10.85 -2.24
C ILE A 68 -12.95 10.69 -3.26
N PHE A 69 -13.42 9.46 -3.49
CA PHE A 69 -14.48 9.18 -4.45
C PHE A 69 -15.80 9.89 -4.12
N GLN A 70 -16.25 9.85 -2.85
CA GLN A 70 -17.47 10.54 -2.44
C GLN A 70 -17.36 12.06 -2.59
N ALA A 71 -16.19 12.65 -2.38
CA ALA A 71 -15.96 14.08 -2.58
C ALA A 71 -16.09 14.51 -4.05
N ILE A 72 -15.66 13.66 -5.00
CA ILE A 72 -15.69 13.98 -6.43
C ILE A 72 -16.98 13.54 -7.13
N ARG A 73 -17.64 12.49 -6.62
CA ARG A 73 -18.82 11.85 -7.23
C ARG A 73 -19.91 12.82 -7.69
N PRO A 74 -20.31 13.85 -6.91
CA PRO A 74 -21.34 14.81 -7.32
C PRO A 74 -20.98 15.61 -8.58
N TYR A 75 -19.70 15.66 -8.95
CA TYR A 75 -19.17 16.46 -10.04
C TYR A 75 -18.83 15.63 -11.28
N LEU A 76 -19.04 14.32 -11.24
CA LEU A 76 -18.78 13.42 -12.38
C LEU A 76 -19.99 13.42 -13.33
N SER A 77 -19.73 13.66 -14.62
CA SER A 77 -20.75 13.61 -15.69
C SER A 77 -20.85 12.21 -16.31
N VAL A 78 -21.13 11.20 -15.50
CA VAL A 78 -21.28 9.80 -15.93
C VAL A 78 -22.55 9.17 -15.34
N ASP A 79 -23.05 8.12 -15.97
CA ASP A 79 -24.29 7.46 -15.54
C ASP A 79 -24.11 6.63 -14.24
N ILE A 80 -25.23 6.32 -13.59
CA ILE A 80 -25.27 5.61 -12.31
C ILE A 80 -24.61 4.23 -12.38
N LYS A 81 -24.71 3.52 -13.53
CA LYS A 81 -24.10 2.19 -13.66
C LYS A 81 -22.59 2.30 -13.73
N THR A 82 -22.07 3.27 -14.47
CA THR A 82 -20.64 3.59 -14.49
C THR A 82 -20.13 3.98 -13.11
N ILE A 83 -20.86 4.83 -12.37
CA ILE A 83 -20.50 5.17 -10.97
C ILE A 83 -20.40 3.91 -10.10
N LYS A 84 -21.40 3.02 -10.13
CA LYS A 84 -21.39 1.78 -9.35
C LYS A 84 -20.22 0.87 -9.75
N ARG A 85 -19.92 0.77 -11.05
CA ARG A 85 -18.78 -0.01 -11.56
C ARG A 85 -17.46 0.54 -11.05
N MET A 86 -17.26 1.86 -11.09
CA MET A 86 -16.06 2.53 -10.58
C MET A 86 -15.87 2.30 -9.08
N GLU A 87 -16.93 2.41 -8.29
CA GLU A 87 -16.90 2.16 -6.84
C GLU A 87 -16.44 0.72 -6.54
N LEU A 88 -16.98 -0.26 -7.26
CA LEU A 88 -16.59 -1.66 -7.15
C LEU A 88 -15.14 -1.92 -7.60
N LEU A 89 -14.65 -1.23 -8.63
CA LEU A 89 -13.25 -1.33 -9.06
C LEU A 89 -12.30 -0.68 -8.06
N LEU A 90 -12.68 0.44 -7.44
CA LEU A 90 -11.91 1.06 -6.36
C LEU A 90 -11.72 0.08 -5.21
N ASP A 91 -12.78 -0.64 -4.82
CA ASP A 91 -12.68 -1.66 -3.77
C ASP A 91 -11.67 -2.74 -4.13
N VAL A 92 -11.76 -3.33 -5.33
CA VAL A 92 -10.80 -4.36 -5.79
C VAL A 92 -9.37 -3.82 -5.81
N CYS A 93 -9.15 -2.63 -6.38
CA CYS A 93 -7.81 -2.06 -6.50
C CYS A 93 -7.20 -1.75 -5.13
N ALA A 94 -7.99 -1.16 -4.21
CA ALA A 94 -7.52 -0.79 -2.88
C ALA A 94 -7.02 -1.99 -2.08
N ILE A 95 -7.68 -3.14 -2.19
CA ILE A 95 -7.26 -4.32 -1.44
C ILE A 95 -6.16 -5.14 -2.13
N SER A 96 -5.95 -4.95 -3.44
CA SER A 96 -5.07 -5.82 -4.23
C SER A 96 -3.75 -5.16 -4.67
N HIS A 97 -3.62 -3.84 -4.53
CA HIS A 97 -2.42 -3.11 -4.97
C HIS A 97 -1.12 -3.63 -4.37
N ASP A 98 -1.17 -4.15 -3.14
CA ASP A 98 -0.03 -4.70 -2.41
C ASP A 98 -0.06 -6.22 -2.25
N LEU A 99 -0.89 -6.94 -3.02
CA LEU A 99 -1.14 -8.39 -2.85
C LEU A 99 0.14 -9.23 -2.68
N LEU A 100 1.24 -8.87 -3.36
CA LEU A 100 2.55 -9.48 -3.21
C LEU A 100 3.64 -8.46 -2.88
N GLN A 101 4.56 -8.84 -1.99
CA GLN A 101 5.72 -8.04 -1.59
C GLN A 101 7.04 -8.75 -1.90
N ILE A 102 7.76 -8.35 -2.94
CA ILE A 102 8.98 -9.04 -3.38
C ILE A 102 10.23 -8.25 -2.95
N PHE A 103 10.98 -8.83 -2.01
CA PHE A 103 12.25 -8.26 -1.53
C PHE A 103 13.45 -8.83 -2.29
N ILE A 104 14.46 -8.00 -2.54
CA ILE A 104 15.75 -8.47 -3.04
C ILE A 104 16.55 -9.12 -1.90
N PRO A 105 17.45 -10.08 -2.21
CA PRO A 105 18.40 -10.60 -1.23
C PRO A 105 19.20 -9.47 -0.57
N HIS A 106 19.43 -9.58 0.74
CA HIS A 106 20.11 -8.56 1.55
C HIS A 106 21.04 -9.21 2.56
N GLU A 107 22.06 -8.46 2.98
CA GLU A 107 23.00 -8.88 4.01
C GLU A 107 22.40 -8.71 5.41
N PRO A 108 22.88 -9.47 6.41
CA PRO A 108 22.50 -9.26 7.80
C PRO A 108 22.69 -7.81 8.24
N HIS A 109 21.80 -7.31 9.09
CA HIS A 109 21.85 -5.95 9.63
C HIS A 109 21.79 -4.82 8.59
N THR A 110 21.20 -5.12 7.43
CA THR A 110 20.86 -4.12 6.42
C THR A 110 19.35 -4.10 6.20
N SER A 111 18.83 -2.94 5.80
CA SER A 111 17.41 -2.82 5.45
C SER A 111 17.11 -3.66 4.20
N ARG A 112 16.01 -4.41 4.24
CA ARG A 112 15.41 -5.02 3.06
C ARG A 112 15.11 -3.94 2.02
N ARG A 113 15.18 -4.33 0.74
CA ARG A 113 14.86 -3.45 -0.38
C ARG A 113 13.92 -4.17 -1.34
N ARG A 114 13.16 -3.37 -2.07
CA ARG A 114 12.31 -3.81 -3.18
C ARG A 114 12.86 -3.21 -4.47
N GLN A 115 12.69 -3.92 -5.58
CA GLN A 115 12.92 -3.34 -6.90
C GLN A 115 11.62 -2.69 -7.37
N ALA A 116 11.69 -1.44 -7.81
CA ALA A 116 10.52 -0.67 -8.25
C ALA A 116 9.74 -1.45 -9.33
N GLY A 117 8.42 -1.56 -9.13
CA GLY A 117 7.49 -2.22 -10.06
C GLY A 117 7.44 -3.74 -9.97
N VAL A 118 8.37 -4.42 -9.28
CA VAL A 118 8.39 -5.90 -9.28
C VAL A 118 7.23 -6.47 -8.48
N SER A 119 6.94 -5.91 -7.30
CA SER A 119 5.82 -6.31 -6.45
C SER A 119 4.47 -6.04 -7.12
N GLU A 120 4.32 -4.86 -7.72
CA GLU A 120 3.09 -4.39 -8.35
C GLU A 120 2.76 -5.23 -9.58
N ASN A 121 3.75 -5.48 -10.46
CA ASN A 121 3.57 -6.36 -11.61
C ASN A 121 3.21 -7.80 -11.20
N ALA A 122 3.85 -8.35 -10.16
CA ALA A 122 3.53 -9.68 -9.67
C ALA A 122 2.11 -9.74 -9.07
N SER A 123 1.68 -8.69 -8.37
CA SER A 123 0.32 -8.56 -7.83
C SER A 123 -0.73 -8.57 -8.94
N VAL A 124 -0.49 -7.81 -10.02
CA VAL A 124 -1.36 -7.82 -11.22
C VAL A 124 -1.47 -9.21 -11.83
N VAL A 125 -0.34 -9.89 -12.07
CA VAL A 125 -0.33 -11.23 -12.66
C VAL A 125 -1.15 -12.21 -11.81
N LYS A 126 -0.89 -12.26 -10.50
CA LYS A 126 -1.58 -13.19 -9.59
C LYS A 126 -3.08 -12.92 -9.51
N LEU A 127 -3.47 -11.65 -9.49
CA LEU A 127 -4.88 -11.26 -9.49
C LEU A 127 -5.57 -11.65 -10.79
N PHE A 128 -4.92 -11.43 -11.94
CA PHE A 128 -5.50 -11.71 -13.25
C PHE A 128 -5.66 -13.20 -13.51
N ASP A 129 -4.71 -14.02 -13.07
CA ASP A 129 -4.84 -15.47 -13.13
C ASP A 129 -6.11 -15.95 -12.40
N TYR A 130 -6.40 -15.40 -11.22
CA TYR A 130 -7.62 -15.72 -10.49
C TYR A 130 -8.89 -15.19 -11.18
N ILE A 131 -8.90 -13.93 -11.62
CA ILE A 131 -10.05 -13.34 -12.32
C ILE A 131 -10.36 -14.11 -13.60
N GLN A 132 -9.34 -14.57 -14.34
CA GLN A 132 -9.54 -15.35 -15.56
C GLN A 132 -10.25 -16.68 -15.26
N VAL A 133 -9.84 -17.39 -14.20
CA VAL A 133 -10.50 -18.62 -13.77
C VAL A 133 -11.94 -18.34 -13.33
N LEU A 134 -12.16 -17.28 -12.54
CA LEU A 134 -13.50 -16.89 -12.09
C LEU A 134 -14.43 -16.55 -13.28
N ASN A 135 -13.94 -15.76 -14.23
CA ASN A 135 -14.69 -15.40 -15.44
C ASN A 135 -15.04 -16.64 -16.27
N GLN A 136 -14.13 -17.60 -16.41
CA GLN A 136 -14.39 -18.87 -17.11
C GLN A 136 -15.49 -19.68 -16.41
N GLN A 137 -15.45 -19.76 -15.08
CA GLN A 137 -16.47 -20.46 -14.29
C GLN A 137 -17.85 -19.83 -14.45
N ILE A 138 -17.94 -18.50 -14.33
CA ILE A 138 -19.19 -17.76 -14.52
C ILE A 138 -19.72 -17.96 -15.95
N SER A 139 -18.87 -17.82 -16.96
CA SER A 139 -19.27 -17.97 -18.38
C SER A 139 -19.75 -19.38 -18.70
N ALA A 140 -19.15 -20.41 -18.08
CA ALA A 140 -19.59 -21.80 -18.26
C ALA A 140 -20.97 -22.07 -17.64
N SER A 141 -21.30 -21.40 -16.53
CA SER A 141 -22.60 -21.52 -15.87
C SER A 141 -23.68 -20.62 -16.48
N ASN A 142 -23.31 -19.42 -16.93
CA ASN A 142 -24.20 -18.47 -17.59
C ASN A 142 -23.41 -17.62 -18.64
N PRO A 143 -23.50 -17.96 -19.94
CA PRO A 143 -22.78 -17.24 -21.00
C PRO A 143 -23.16 -15.76 -21.15
N ASP A 144 -24.36 -15.37 -20.73
CA ASP A 144 -24.87 -13.99 -20.85
C ASP A 144 -24.71 -13.19 -19.53
N SER A 145 -23.94 -13.72 -18.57
CA SER A 145 -23.79 -13.09 -17.25
C SER A 145 -23.10 -11.72 -17.33
N THR A 146 -23.70 -10.73 -16.68
CA THR A 146 -23.09 -9.39 -16.50
C THR A 146 -22.10 -9.32 -15.34
N ALA A 147 -21.88 -10.43 -14.64
CA ALA A 147 -21.00 -10.50 -13.47
C ALA A 147 -19.51 -10.59 -13.83
N LEU A 148 -19.15 -10.64 -15.11
CA LEU A 148 -17.76 -10.80 -15.56
C LEU A 148 -16.95 -9.51 -15.40
N PHE A 149 -15.65 -9.66 -15.12
CA PHE A 149 -14.67 -8.60 -15.36
C PHE A 149 -14.39 -8.52 -16.86
N THR A 150 -14.50 -7.33 -17.43
CA THR A 150 -14.21 -7.04 -18.84
C THR A 150 -12.75 -6.65 -19.02
N ASP A 151 -12.27 -6.64 -20.26
CA ASP A 151 -10.91 -6.17 -20.58
C ASP A 151 -10.67 -4.72 -20.11
N LEU A 152 -11.71 -3.88 -20.12
CA LEU A 152 -11.62 -2.51 -19.61
C LEU A 152 -11.44 -2.49 -18.08
N ASP A 153 -12.13 -3.35 -17.34
CA ASP A 153 -11.96 -3.45 -15.89
C ASP A 153 -10.54 -3.92 -15.55
N LEU A 154 -10.04 -4.92 -16.28
CA LEU A 154 -8.67 -5.41 -16.11
C LEU A 154 -7.66 -4.29 -16.40
N ALA A 155 -7.82 -3.54 -17.50
CA ALA A 155 -6.95 -2.43 -17.82
C ALA A 155 -6.93 -1.37 -16.70
N ILE A 156 -8.08 -1.02 -16.13
CA ILE A 156 -8.19 -0.08 -15.00
C ILE A 156 -7.50 -0.63 -13.75
N ILE A 157 -7.70 -1.92 -13.42
CA ILE A 157 -7.08 -2.56 -12.27
C ILE A 157 -5.56 -2.56 -12.41
N GLN A 158 -5.04 -3.00 -13.57
CA GLN A 158 -3.60 -2.97 -13.83
C GLN A 158 -3.05 -1.57 -13.71
N GLU A 159 -3.68 -0.58 -14.33
CA GLU A 159 -3.24 0.80 -14.27
C GLU A 159 -3.23 1.33 -12.83
N ALA A 160 -4.25 1.04 -12.03
CA ALA A 160 -4.32 1.47 -10.63
C ALA A 160 -3.23 0.87 -9.76
N ILE A 161 -2.93 -0.41 -9.91
CA ILE A 161 -1.86 -1.08 -9.17
C ILE A 161 -0.49 -0.59 -9.63
N ILE A 162 -0.26 -0.46 -10.94
CA ILE A 162 1.02 0.04 -11.47
C ILE A 162 1.25 1.52 -11.10
N ALA A 163 0.19 2.31 -10.97
CA ALA A 163 0.31 3.71 -10.59
C ALA A 163 0.77 3.92 -9.13
N THR A 164 0.73 2.89 -8.27
CA THR A 164 1.26 3.00 -6.90
C THR A 164 2.79 2.92 -6.82
N ILE A 165 3.46 2.52 -7.92
CA ILE A 165 4.92 2.45 -7.98
C ILE A 165 5.52 3.80 -7.63
N CYS A 166 6.35 3.80 -6.58
CA CYS A 166 7.06 4.98 -6.12
C CYS A 166 8.41 5.16 -6.83
N ASP A 167 8.81 6.41 -7.03
CA ASP A 167 10.16 6.84 -7.37
C ASP A 167 10.69 7.79 -6.29
N TYR A 168 12.00 8.04 -6.29
CA TYR A 168 12.67 8.88 -5.30
C TYR A 168 13.13 10.21 -5.90
N ASP A 169 12.57 11.32 -5.41
CA ASP A 169 13.04 12.65 -5.75
C ASP A 169 14.24 13.01 -4.88
N THR A 170 15.42 13.13 -5.51
CA THR A 170 16.66 13.47 -4.80
C THR A 170 16.72 14.92 -4.33
N THR A 171 15.94 15.82 -4.95
CA THR A 171 15.86 17.24 -4.57
C THR A 171 15.04 17.41 -3.30
N GLU A 172 13.88 16.76 -3.25
CA GLU A 172 12.99 16.79 -2.08
C GLU A 172 13.38 15.74 -1.03
N GLN A 173 14.27 14.81 -1.37
CA GLN A 173 14.68 13.67 -0.55
C GLN A 173 13.50 12.83 -0.05
N ALA A 174 12.52 12.63 -0.92
CA ALA A 174 11.23 12.01 -0.61
C ALA A 174 10.77 11.10 -1.76
N ILE A 175 9.88 10.16 -1.47
CA ILE A 175 9.22 9.39 -2.51
C ILE A 175 8.02 10.14 -3.09
N TYR A 176 7.71 9.85 -4.35
CA TYR A 176 6.48 10.28 -5.03
C TYR A 176 6.03 9.19 -6.01
N GLN A 177 4.81 9.28 -6.52
CA GLN A 177 4.26 8.34 -7.49
C GLN A 177 4.21 9.01 -8.88
N PRO A 178 5.12 8.67 -9.82
CA PRO A 178 5.28 9.40 -11.09
C PRO A 178 4.01 9.45 -11.94
N SER A 179 3.19 8.40 -11.91
CA SER A 179 1.94 8.31 -12.68
C SER A 179 0.91 9.41 -12.36
N LEU A 180 1.04 10.11 -11.22
CA LEU A 180 0.20 11.27 -10.91
C LEU A 180 0.54 12.51 -11.77
N TYR A 181 1.74 12.55 -12.36
CA TYR A 181 2.33 13.70 -13.05
C TYR A 181 2.40 13.51 -14.57
N ASP A 182 2.46 12.27 -15.03
CA ASP A 182 2.46 11.97 -16.47
C ASP A 182 1.10 12.31 -17.08
N GLN A 183 1.08 13.34 -17.92
CA GLN A 183 -0.17 13.85 -18.52
C GLN A 183 -0.55 13.17 -19.83
N ASN A 184 0.26 12.24 -20.36
CA ASN A 184 -0.01 11.65 -21.67
C ASN A 184 0.44 10.18 -21.82
N PRO A 185 -0.50 9.21 -21.76
CA PRO A 185 -1.89 9.37 -21.36
C PRO A 185 -2.01 9.65 -19.85
N SER A 186 -3.00 10.44 -19.43
CA SER A 186 -3.36 10.50 -18.01
C SER A 186 -3.93 9.15 -17.59
N ILE A 187 -3.56 8.72 -16.38
CA ILE A 187 -4.19 7.56 -15.75
C ILE A 187 -5.70 7.77 -15.52
N SER A 188 -6.45 6.68 -15.45
CA SER A 188 -7.88 6.68 -15.12
C SER A 188 -8.17 7.29 -13.75
N LEU A 189 -9.44 7.66 -13.55
CA LEU A 189 -9.88 8.23 -12.28
C LEU A 189 -9.75 7.25 -11.12
N VAL A 190 -10.01 5.95 -11.36
CA VAL A 190 -9.83 4.89 -10.37
C VAL A 190 -8.36 4.81 -9.97
N ALA A 191 -7.46 4.71 -10.95
CA ALA A 191 -6.02 4.67 -10.69
C ALA A 191 -5.55 5.89 -9.88
N ARG A 192 -5.93 7.10 -10.28
CA ARG A 192 -5.57 8.33 -9.57
C ARG A 192 -6.03 8.35 -8.12
N ILE A 193 -7.26 7.90 -7.85
CA ILE A 193 -7.81 7.82 -6.49
C ILE A 193 -6.99 6.82 -5.65
N ILE A 194 -6.70 5.64 -6.19
CA ILE A 194 -5.93 4.61 -5.48
C ILE A 194 -4.52 5.09 -5.17
N THR A 195 -3.83 5.67 -6.14
CA THR A 195 -2.49 6.23 -5.98
C THR A 195 -2.46 7.30 -4.88
N LEU A 196 -3.40 8.25 -4.90
CA LEU A 196 -3.51 9.26 -3.85
C LEU A 196 -3.90 8.68 -2.48
N ALA A 197 -4.77 7.67 -2.48
CA ALA A 197 -5.20 7.00 -1.27
C ALA A 197 -4.01 6.30 -0.63
N ASP A 198 -3.19 5.56 -1.38
CA ASP A 198 -2.03 4.79 -0.91
C ASP A 198 -1.05 5.62 -0.06
N ILE A 199 -0.67 6.81 -0.55
CA ILE A 199 0.23 7.74 0.18
C ILE A 199 -0.49 8.88 0.91
N GLY A 200 -1.80 8.71 1.15
CA GLY A 200 -2.70 9.75 1.68
C GLY A 200 -2.76 9.89 3.21
N SER A 201 -2.18 8.97 3.97
CA SER A 201 -2.34 8.86 5.44
C SER A 201 -2.13 10.19 6.17
N LEU A 202 -1.01 10.89 5.91
CA LEU A 202 -0.74 12.17 6.54
C LEU A 202 -1.85 13.20 6.31
N GLY A 203 -2.32 13.32 5.06
CA GLY A 203 -3.29 14.36 4.70
C GLY A 203 -4.70 14.09 5.17
N MET A 204 -5.06 12.82 5.30
CA MET A 204 -6.44 12.41 5.58
C MET A 204 -6.65 12.06 7.06
N GLU A 205 -5.63 11.50 7.71
CA GLU A 205 -5.72 10.95 9.07
C GLU A 205 -4.83 11.69 10.07
N GLY A 206 -3.82 12.43 9.60
CA GLY A 206 -2.99 13.31 10.41
C GLY A 206 -1.74 12.65 10.99
N ILE A 207 -1.08 13.37 11.90
CA ILE A 207 0.27 13.05 12.41
C ILE A 207 0.32 11.69 13.14
N GLY A 208 -0.74 11.33 13.86
CA GLY A 208 -0.80 10.08 14.62
C GLY A 208 -0.67 8.84 13.73
N SER A 209 -1.53 8.73 12.71
CA SER A 209 -1.45 7.65 11.70
C SER A 209 -0.14 7.71 10.94
N TYR A 210 0.27 8.90 10.50
CA TYR A 210 1.53 9.10 9.79
C TYR A 210 2.76 8.57 10.54
N ASN A 211 2.89 8.89 11.83
CA ASN A 211 4.02 8.43 12.64
C ASN A 211 3.95 6.93 12.91
N ARG A 212 2.75 6.38 13.14
CA ARG A 212 2.53 4.94 13.32
C ARG A 212 2.98 4.16 12.09
N GLU A 213 2.47 4.50 10.92
CA GLU A 213 2.85 3.92 9.63
C GLU A 213 4.36 4.07 9.39
N GLY A 214 4.86 5.24 9.73
CA GLY A 214 6.28 5.56 9.83
C GLY A 214 7.15 4.49 10.50
N GLY A 215 6.73 4.05 11.69
CA GLY A 215 7.39 3.01 12.47
C GLY A 215 7.14 1.60 11.94
N LEU A 216 5.93 1.30 11.46
CA LEU A 216 5.61 0.00 10.87
C LEU A 216 6.44 -0.29 9.62
N LEU A 217 6.59 0.69 8.74
CA LEU A 217 7.48 0.60 7.55
C LEU A 217 8.92 0.34 7.97
N PHE A 218 9.40 1.01 9.03
CA PHE A 218 10.75 0.78 9.52
C PHE A 218 10.95 -0.66 10.01
N LEU A 219 9.99 -1.20 10.79
CA LEU A 219 10.06 -2.57 11.29
C LEU A 219 10.04 -3.58 10.14
N GLU A 220 9.23 -3.35 9.12
CA GLU A 220 9.15 -4.23 7.96
C GLU A 220 10.44 -4.25 7.14
N GLU A 221 11.04 -3.08 6.92
CA GLU A 221 12.31 -2.95 6.21
C GLU A 221 13.49 -3.48 7.05
N ASN A 222 13.38 -3.52 8.37
CA ASN A 222 14.48 -3.82 9.29
C ASN A 222 14.07 -4.90 10.30
N PRO A 223 13.70 -6.12 9.86
CA PRO A 223 13.21 -7.15 10.76
C PRO A 223 14.26 -7.60 11.80
N ASP A 224 15.55 -7.35 11.54
CA ASP A 224 16.64 -7.67 12.46
C ASP A 224 16.58 -6.88 13.78
N ILE A 225 15.89 -5.74 13.80
CA ILE A 225 15.71 -4.93 15.02
C ILE A 225 14.68 -5.53 15.99
N ILE A 226 13.74 -6.32 15.49
CA ILE A 226 12.61 -6.86 16.27
C ILE A 226 13.10 -7.68 17.47
N PRO A 227 13.96 -8.72 17.30
CA PRO A 227 14.46 -9.48 18.44
C PRO A 227 15.29 -8.63 19.41
N ILE A 228 15.97 -7.58 18.93
CA ILE A 228 16.76 -6.68 19.79
C ILE A 228 15.84 -5.89 20.73
N ILE A 229 14.71 -5.40 20.22
CA ILE A 229 13.70 -4.68 20.99
C ILE A 229 12.99 -5.64 21.97
N GLN A 230 12.53 -6.80 21.48
CA GLN A 230 11.80 -7.77 22.29
C GLN A 230 12.65 -8.33 23.44
N ASN A 231 13.96 -8.54 23.23
CA ASN A 231 14.88 -9.02 24.26
C ASN A 231 15.42 -7.90 25.17
N GLN A 232 14.95 -6.66 25.01
CA GLN A 232 15.41 -5.48 25.77
C GLN A 232 16.93 -5.27 25.70
N SER A 233 17.57 -5.73 24.62
CA SER A 233 19.03 -5.72 24.47
C SER A 233 19.57 -4.35 24.03
N VAL A 234 18.69 -3.41 23.65
CA VAL A 234 19.05 -2.06 23.22
C VAL A 234 19.97 -1.36 24.23
N GLY A 235 19.66 -1.45 25.53
CA GLY A 235 20.39 -0.74 26.57
C GLY A 235 21.83 -1.21 26.81
N THR A 236 22.22 -2.38 26.28
CA THR A 236 23.59 -2.89 26.39
C THR A 236 24.35 -2.91 25.06
N LEU A 237 23.66 -2.67 23.93
CA LEU A 237 24.27 -2.70 22.59
C LEU A 237 25.47 -1.77 22.44
N SER A 238 25.40 -0.55 22.99
CA SER A 238 26.51 0.41 22.89
C SER A 238 27.82 -0.11 23.48
N ARG A 239 27.75 -1.00 24.47
CA ARG A 239 28.90 -1.66 25.09
C ARG A 239 29.24 -2.98 24.43
N ASP A 240 28.23 -3.82 24.19
CA ASP A 240 28.42 -5.22 23.80
C ASP A 240 28.65 -5.36 22.27
N ASN A 241 28.06 -4.47 21.47
CA ASN A 241 28.22 -4.41 20.01
C ASN A 241 28.05 -2.97 19.47
N PRO A 242 29.08 -2.12 19.64
CA PRO A 242 29.01 -0.70 19.28
C PRO A 242 28.80 -0.45 17.77
N GLU A 243 29.24 -1.35 16.91
CA GLU A 243 29.03 -1.24 15.46
C GLU A 243 27.54 -1.41 15.10
N LEU A 244 26.89 -2.42 15.67
CA LEU A 244 25.45 -2.63 15.48
C LEU A 244 24.63 -1.50 16.10
N TYR A 245 25.04 -0.99 17.27
CA TYR A 245 24.41 0.19 17.89
C TYR A 245 24.41 1.37 16.92
N GLU A 246 25.57 1.73 16.37
CA GLU A 246 25.70 2.87 15.47
C GLU A 246 24.96 2.64 14.14
N ASN A 247 25.03 1.42 13.59
CA ASN A 247 24.28 1.06 12.39
C ASN A 247 22.76 1.27 12.57
N LEU A 248 22.18 0.78 13.68
CA LEU A 248 20.76 0.94 13.98
C LEU A 248 20.39 2.41 14.18
N ARG A 249 21.23 3.16 14.91
CA ARG A 249 21.04 4.59 15.14
C ARG A 249 20.98 5.35 13.82
N GLN A 250 21.90 5.08 12.91
CA GLN A 250 21.93 5.69 11.57
C GLN A 250 20.71 5.33 10.73
N ARG A 251 20.27 4.06 10.74
CA ARG A 251 19.06 3.64 10.02
C ARG A 251 17.81 4.38 10.52
N LEU A 252 17.62 4.47 11.83
CA LEU A 252 16.49 5.19 12.43
C LEU A 252 16.57 6.70 12.18
N LEU A 253 17.75 7.29 12.31
CA LEU A 253 17.96 8.72 12.03
C LEU A 253 17.67 9.08 10.56
N ARG A 254 18.03 8.19 9.62
CA ARG A 254 17.64 8.36 8.21
C ARG A 254 16.13 8.31 8.05
N ARG A 255 15.45 7.41 8.76
CA ARG A 255 13.99 7.29 8.73
C ARG A 255 13.29 8.55 9.26
N THR A 256 13.76 9.13 10.36
CA THR A 256 13.17 10.37 10.90
C THR A 256 13.35 11.55 9.94
N LYS A 257 14.53 11.70 9.33
CA LYS A 257 14.79 12.72 8.30
C LYS A 257 13.89 12.52 7.07
N PHE A 258 13.78 11.27 6.62
CA PHE A 258 12.91 10.92 5.50
C PHE A 258 11.44 11.28 5.78
N GLN A 259 10.92 11.02 6.98
CA GLN A 259 9.55 11.41 7.34
C GLN A 259 9.32 12.92 7.20
N VAL A 260 10.21 13.74 7.79
CA VAL A 260 10.07 15.21 7.68
C VAL A 260 10.05 15.66 6.21
N ASN A 261 10.97 15.12 5.40
CA ASN A 261 11.06 15.46 3.99
C ASN A 261 9.85 14.98 3.18
N PHE A 262 9.37 13.76 3.45
CA PHE A 262 8.19 13.20 2.81
C PHE A 262 6.94 14.03 3.13
N ALA A 263 6.74 14.42 4.40
CA ALA A 263 5.61 15.27 4.78
C ALA A 263 5.61 16.61 4.02
N LYS A 264 6.77 17.27 3.91
CA LYS A 264 6.93 18.51 3.13
C LYS A 264 6.64 18.31 1.65
N SER A 265 7.18 17.23 1.08
CA SER A 265 6.97 16.86 -0.32
C SER A 265 5.48 16.65 -0.62
N ARG A 266 4.75 15.93 0.24
CA ARG A 266 3.30 15.75 0.09
C ARG A 266 2.54 17.08 0.07
N LEU A 267 2.88 18.01 0.95
CA LEU A 267 2.27 19.35 0.95
C LEU A 267 2.55 20.11 -0.36
N ASN A 268 3.80 20.10 -0.83
CA ASN A 268 4.21 20.80 -2.05
C ASN A 268 3.51 20.26 -3.29
N ARG A 269 3.25 18.96 -3.34
CA ARG A 269 2.74 18.25 -4.51
C ARG A 269 1.22 18.23 -4.61
N LEU A 270 0.51 18.34 -3.49
CA LEU A 270 -0.93 18.09 -3.40
C LEU A 270 -1.74 18.81 -4.48
N LEU A 271 -1.55 20.11 -4.66
CA LEU A 271 -2.34 20.89 -5.64
C LEU A 271 -2.17 20.40 -7.08
N ASN A 272 -0.96 19.98 -7.45
CA ASN A 272 -0.71 19.44 -8.78
C ASN A 272 -1.38 18.07 -8.95
N GLU A 273 -1.25 17.20 -7.95
CA GLU A 273 -1.84 15.85 -7.98
C GLU A 273 -3.37 15.87 -8.00
N LEU A 274 -3.99 16.89 -7.40
CA LEU A 274 -5.44 17.11 -7.42
C LEU A 274 -5.92 17.81 -8.70
N SER A 275 -5.07 18.52 -9.42
CA SER A 275 -5.47 19.34 -10.58
C SER A 275 -6.27 18.60 -11.68
N PRO A 276 -6.12 17.27 -11.89
CA PRO A 276 -6.91 16.55 -12.88
C PRO A 276 -8.34 16.17 -12.43
N PHE A 277 -8.71 16.38 -11.15
CA PHE A 277 -10.09 16.22 -10.70
C PHE A 277 -10.98 17.38 -11.17
N PRO A 278 -12.32 17.22 -11.15
CA PRO A 278 -13.24 18.32 -11.43
C PRO A 278 -12.91 19.54 -10.57
N VAL A 279 -12.77 20.71 -11.19
CA VAL A 279 -12.40 21.98 -10.51
C VAL A 279 -13.30 22.28 -9.31
N ALA A 280 -14.58 21.96 -9.42
CA ALA A 280 -15.56 22.15 -8.36
C ALA A 280 -15.35 21.23 -7.13
N ALA A 281 -14.65 20.10 -7.29
CA ALA A 281 -14.34 19.18 -6.19
C ALA A 281 -13.07 19.57 -5.42
N ILE A 282 -12.17 20.36 -6.02
CA ILE A 282 -10.86 20.72 -5.43
C ILE A 282 -10.99 21.37 -4.03
N PRO A 283 -11.94 22.29 -3.77
CA PRO A 283 -12.11 22.85 -2.42
C PRO A 283 -12.42 21.79 -1.37
N ILE A 284 -13.33 20.85 -1.66
CA ILE A 284 -13.69 19.77 -0.71
C ILE A 284 -12.50 18.82 -0.52
N LEU A 285 -11.82 18.46 -1.61
CA LEU A 285 -10.63 17.61 -1.55
C LEU A 285 -9.53 18.23 -0.68
N THR A 286 -9.30 19.54 -0.77
CA THR A 286 -8.24 20.20 0.02
C THR A 286 -8.66 20.52 1.46
N GLN A 287 -9.90 20.94 1.70
CA GLN A 287 -10.35 21.43 3.00
C GLN A 287 -10.94 20.35 3.90
N GLU A 288 -11.49 19.28 3.32
CA GLU A 288 -12.19 18.23 4.08
C GLU A 288 -11.47 16.88 3.99
N VAL A 289 -11.02 16.49 2.79
CA VAL A 289 -10.38 15.19 2.55
C VAL A 289 -8.91 15.21 2.97
N PHE A 290 -8.08 16.07 2.36
CA PHE A 290 -6.65 16.23 2.67
C PHE A 290 -6.37 17.34 3.70
N LYS A 291 -7.29 17.54 4.64
CA LYS A 291 -7.31 18.68 5.58
C LYS A 291 -6.04 18.83 6.43
N TYR A 292 -5.29 17.75 6.65
CA TYR A 292 -4.06 17.77 7.45
C TYR A 292 -2.79 18.04 6.62
N LEU A 293 -2.86 18.05 5.28
CA LEU A 293 -1.74 18.53 4.46
C LEU A 293 -1.75 20.06 4.44
N ASN A 294 -1.31 20.66 5.54
CA ASN A 294 -1.20 22.09 5.71
C ASN A 294 0.09 22.47 6.45
N LEU A 295 0.44 23.76 6.42
CA LEU A 295 1.71 24.25 6.97
C LEU A 295 1.83 24.06 8.50
N GLU A 296 0.73 24.10 9.23
CA GLU A 296 0.74 23.90 10.69
C GLU A 296 1.14 22.46 11.04
N THR A 297 0.52 21.49 10.37
CA THR A 297 0.87 20.07 10.51
C THR A 297 2.32 19.79 10.13
N ILE A 298 2.84 20.40 9.06
CA ILE A 298 4.26 20.23 8.68
C ILE A 298 5.20 20.77 9.77
N LYS A 299 4.91 21.96 10.32
CA LYS A 299 5.71 22.55 11.40
C LYS A 299 5.69 21.69 12.67
N GLU A 300 4.55 21.08 12.99
CA GLU A 300 4.45 20.18 14.13
C GLU A 300 5.30 18.92 13.93
N ILE A 301 5.27 18.32 12.73
CA ILE A 301 6.13 17.17 12.39
C ILE A 301 7.61 17.55 12.49
N GLU A 302 8.01 18.71 11.95
CA GLU A 302 9.38 19.20 12.04
C GLU A 302 9.84 19.39 13.49
N ALA A 303 8.99 19.95 14.34
CA ALA A 303 9.31 20.22 15.73
C ALA A 303 9.37 18.94 16.60
N ALA A 304 8.51 17.95 16.31
CA ALA A 304 8.41 16.72 17.08
C ALA A 304 9.43 15.64 16.67
N THR A 305 9.86 15.64 15.40
CA THR A 305 10.69 14.58 14.82
C THR A 305 12.18 14.75 15.15
N ARG A 306 12.82 13.69 15.65
CA ARG A 306 14.23 13.71 16.06
C ARG A 306 15.16 13.57 14.84
N THR A 307 15.66 14.69 14.32
CA THR A 307 16.52 14.73 13.11
C THR A 307 17.98 15.11 13.37
N ASP A 308 18.32 15.45 14.62
CA ASP A 308 19.68 15.83 15.02
C ASP A 308 20.65 14.65 14.85
N ALA A 309 21.83 14.92 14.28
CA ALA A 309 22.84 13.92 13.97
C ALA A 309 23.40 13.20 15.22
N GLU A 310 23.33 13.83 16.38
CA GLU A 310 23.80 13.31 17.67
C GLU A 310 22.68 12.64 18.48
N THR A 311 21.47 12.49 17.91
CA THR A 311 20.36 11.81 18.60
C THR A 311 20.75 10.37 18.97
N PRO A 312 20.68 9.97 20.26
CA PRO A 312 20.97 8.60 20.69
C PRO A 312 19.95 7.58 20.18
N LEU A 313 20.37 6.30 20.07
CA LEU A 313 19.52 5.21 19.59
C LEU A 313 18.25 5.04 20.43
N GLU A 314 18.36 5.16 21.74
CA GLU A 314 17.28 4.98 22.71
C GLU A 314 16.17 6.02 22.50
N VAL A 315 16.57 7.26 22.20
CA VAL A 315 15.63 8.37 21.92
C VAL A 315 14.91 8.11 20.59
N LEU A 316 15.61 7.60 19.58
CA LEU A 316 15.01 7.25 18.30
C LEU A 316 14.01 6.08 18.44
N ILE A 317 14.37 5.03 19.17
CA ILE A 317 13.47 3.89 19.46
C ILE A 317 12.23 4.35 20.22
N SER A 318 12.40 5.22 21.22
CA SER A 318 11.29 5.80 21.99
C SER A 318 10.37 6.64 21.11
N PHE A 319 10.93 7.43 20.18
CA PHE A 319 10.16 8.24 19.23
C PHE A 319 9.22 7.39 18.37
N PHE A 320 9.71 6.29 17.78
CA PHE A 320 8.86 5.38 16.99
C PHE A 320 7.94 4.52 17.85
N GLY A 321 8.21 4.39 19.16
CA GLY A 321 7.35 3.69 20.10
C GLY A 321 7.15 2.21 19.74
N PHE A 322 8.20 1.54 19.25
CA PHE A 322 8.13 0.15 18.74
C PHE A 322 7.55 -0.86 19.74
N GLU A 323 7.72 -0.65 21.04
CA GLU A 323 7.12 -1.49 22.09
C GLU A 323 5.59 -1.55 22.02
N ARG A 324 4.93 -0.52 21.46
CA ARG A 324 3.48 -0.52 21.23
C ARG A 324 3.09 -1.17 19.92
N LEU A 325 3.99 -1.19 18.93
CA LEU A 325 3.75 -1.75 17.59
C LEU A 325 4.01 -3.26 17.54
N LEU A 326 4.80 -3.80 18.48
CA LEU A 326 5.16 -5.21 18.56
C LEU A 326 4.32 -6.02 19.56
N LYS A 327 3.25 -5.42 20.14
CA LYS A 327 2.31 -6.08 21.05
C LYS A 327 1.11 -6.63 20.28
#